data_AF-A0A8C7MV63-F1
#
_entry.id   AF-A0A8C7MV63-F1
#
_cell.length_a   1.000
_cell.length_b   1.000
_cell.length_c   1.000
_cell.angle_alpha   90.00
_cell.angle_beta   90.00
_cell.angle_gamma   90.00
#
_symmetry.space_group_name_H-M   'P 1'
#
loop_
_entity.id
_entity.type
_entity.pdbx_description
1 polymer ?
#
loop_
_entity_poly.entity_id
_entity_poly.type
_entity_poly.pdbx_seq_one_letter_code
_entity_poly.pdbx_strand_id
1 'polypeptide(L)'
;VQSQNLVTDNVEVMEGDVAVISCRVKNNDDSVIQLLNPNRQTIYFRDVRPLKDARFQLVNFSDNELRVSLSNVSLSDEGRYVCQLYTDPPQEAYADITVLIPPGNPIIESREGQVIEGNETEMTCTAMGSKPAATIRWMKGDKELQGISKVEETYDHMFTVTSQLRFIVTKEDDGMPVVCIVDHPAVKDFQALTYLVVHYKPEVKIIVEFPDGLPREGQNMELSCQAKGKPHPQQINWVKVDDDLPSHALITGPDLYIENLNKTYNGTYRCFAANSVGESYDDYILYVYDAPTTTPIPTTATTTNPTTTISLPEATADSRAGEGAPRAVDHAVIGGVVAVVVFAMLCLLIILGRYFARHKGTYFTHEAKGADDAADADTAIINAEGGHNNSDEKKEYYI
;
A
#
# COMPACT_ATOMS: atom_id res chain seq x y z
N VAL A 1 -29.63 -44.21 39.50
CA VAL A 1 -29.71 -44.19 38.03
C VAL A 1 -29.19 -42.83 37.59
N GLN A 2 -28.07 -42.75 36.87
CA GLN A 2 -27.59 -41.45 36.37
C GLN A 2 -28.58 -40.99 35.30
N SER A 3 -29.08 -39.76 35.38
CA SER A 3 -29.98 -39.20 34.39
C SER A 3 -29.29 -39.11 33.03
N GLN A 4 -29.99 -39.51 31.97
CA GLN A 4 -29.54 -39.26 30.61
C GLN A 4 -29.45 -37.76 30.34
N ASN A 5 -28.57 -37.40 29.42
CA ASN A 5 -28.39 -36.01 29.02
C ASN A 5 -28.14 -35.96 27.51
N LEU A 6 -29.15 -35.47 26.77
CA LEU A 6 -29.08 -35.20 25.34
C LEU A 6 -28.51 -33.79 25.09
N VAL A 7 -27.49 -33.69 24.25
CA VAL A 7 -26.85 -32.43 23.87
C VAL A 7 -26.59 -32.37 22.36
N THR A 8 -26.58 -31.16 21.83
CA THR A 8 -26.14 -30.84 20.46
C THR A 8 -25.63 -29.39 20.45
N ASP A 9 -24.86 -29.03 19.42
CA ASP A 9 -24.26 -27.70 19.29
C ASP A 9 -24.86 -26.96 18.07
N ASN A 10 -24.81 -25.64 18.10
CA ASN A 10 -25.13 -24.80 16.94
C ASN A 10 -24.06 -24.98 15.84
N VAL A 11 -24.47 -24.76 14.60
CA VAL A 11 -23.60 -24.97 13.43
C VAL A 11 -23.64 -23.72 12.55
N GLU A 12 -22.48 -23.09 12.39
CA GLU A 12 -22.24 -22.05 11.39
C GLU A 12 -21.54 -22.68 10.18
N VAL A 13 -22.05 -22.43 8.98
CA VAL A 13 -21.58 -23.07 7.75
C VAL A 13 -21.67 -22.09 6.60
N MET A 14 -20.70 -22.08 5.69
CA MET A 14 -20.78 -21.24 4.49
C MET A 14 -21.81 -21.81 3.50
N GLU A 15 -22.46 -20.94 2.73
CA GLU A 15 -23.33 -21.39 1.64
C GLU A 15 -22.57 -22.29 0.65
N GLY A 16 -23.21 -23.40 0.24
CA GLY A 16 -22.63 -24.43 -0.62
C GLY A 16 -21.80 -25.49 0.10
N ASP A 17 -21.35 -25.23 1.34
CA ASP A 17 -20.55 -26.17 2.12
C ASP A 17 -21.39 -27.28 2.78
N VAL A 18 -20.74 -28.09 3.62
CA VAL A 18 -21.34 -29.21 4.34
C VAL A 18 -21.48 -28.87 5.83
N ALA A 19 -22.72 -28.89 6.33
CA ALA A 19 -22.99 -28.80 7.77
C ALA A 19 -23.01 -30.19 8.41
N VAL A 20 -22.66 -30.30 9.69
CA VAL A 20 -22.72 -31.57 10.44
C VAL A 20 -23.45 -31.37 11.76
N ILE A 21 -24.58 -32.05 11.92
CA ILE A 21 -25.38 -32.06 13.15
C ILE A 21 -25.02 -33.32 13.95
N SER A 22 -24.74 -33.16 15.25
CA SER A 22 -24.34 -34.26 16.14
C SER A 22 -25.20 -34.24 17.40
N CYS A 23 -26.17 -35.16 17.45
CA CYS A 23 -26.98 -35.43 18.64
C CYS A 23 -26.22 -36.42 19.52
N ARG A 24 -25.85 -36.03 20.75
CA ARG A 24 -25.05 -36.87 21.65
C ARG A 24 -25.78 -37.10 22.96
N VAL A 25 -25.76 -38.33 23.46
CA VAL A 25 -26.41 -38.72 24.71
C VAL A 25 -25.37 -39.25 25.68
N LYS A 26 -25.38 -38.77 26.93
CA LYS A 26 -24.60 -39.37 28.02
C LYS A 26 -25.45 -40.38 28.78
N ASN A 27 -24.85 -41.53 29.11
CA ASN A 27 -25.47 -42.63 29.86
C ASN A 27 -26.75 -43.17 29.19
N ASN A 28 -26.74 -43.34 27.86
CA ASN A 28 -27.91 -43.87 27.17
C ASN A 28 -28.23 -45.30 27.64
N ASP A 29 -29.51 -45.61 27.79
CA ASP A 29 -30.04 -46.92 28.18
C ASP A 29 -30.71 -47.65 27.00
N ASP A 30 -30.12 -47.50 25.82
CA ASP A 30 -30.67 -47.93 24.52
C ASP A 30 -31.91 -47.13 24.06
N SER A 31 -32.18 -45.98 24.68
CA SER A 31 -33.19 -45.02 24.19
C SER A 31 -32.86 -44.52 22.78
N VAL A 32 -33.91 -44.31 21.97
CA VAL A 32 -33.76 -44.00 20.53
C VAL A 32 -33.51 -42.52 20.31
N ILE A 33 -32.49 -42.20 19.49
CA ILE A 33 -32.21 -40.84 19.02
C ILE A 33 -32.88 -40.61 17.65
N GLN A 34 -33.52 -39.46 17.51
CA GLN A 34 -34.14 -38.96 16.29
C GLN A 34 -33.64 -37.55 15.99
N LEU A 35 -33.44 -37.24 14.72
CA LEU A 35 -33.14 -35.89 14.24
C LEU A 35 -34.30 -35.39 13.37
N LEU A 36 -34.79 -34.19 13.68
CA LEU A 36 -35.89 -33.51 13.00
C LEU A 36 -35.39 -32.20 12.36
N ASN A 37 -35.95 -31.84 11.21
CA ASN A 37 -35.70 -30.54 10.57
C ASN A 37 -36.53 -29.41 11.23
N PRO A 38 -36.34 -28.14 10.84
CA PRO A 38 -37.11 -27.01 11.39
C PRO A 38 -38.63 -27.13 11.25
N ASN A 39 -39.11 -27.87 10.25
CA ASN A 39 -40.53 -28.18 10.03
C ASN A 39 -41.02 -29.41 10.83
N ARG A 40 -40.23 -29.91 11.78
CA ARG A 40 -40.48 -31.13 12.57
C ARG A 40 -40.70 -32.39 11.73
N GLN A 41 -40.11 -32.47 10.54
CA GLN A 41 -40.06 -33.70 9.74
C GLN A 41 -38.85 -34.53 10.16
N THR A 42 -39.02 -35.84 10.24
CA THR A 42 -37.94 -36.77 10.63
C THR A 42 -36.90 -36.89 9.52
N ILE A 43 -35.70 -36.38 9.79
CA ILE A 43 -34.52 -36.56 8.93
C ILE A 43 -34.00 -37.98 9.14
N TYR A 44 -33.65 -38.33 10.38
CA TYR A 44 -33.17 -39.65 10.76
C TYR A 44 -33.90 -40.15 12.01
N PHE A 45 -34.21 -41.44 12.01
CA PHE A 45 -34.67 -42.18 13.18
C PHE A 45 -33.77 -43.41 13.30
N ARG A 46 -32.89 -43.42 14.32
CA ARG A 46 -31.72 -44.33 14.34
C ARG A 46 -30.86 -44.10 13.08
N ASP A 47 -30.56 -45.16 12.35
CA ASP A 47 -29.80 -45.19 11.09
C ASP A 47 -30.68 -45.06 9.84
N VAL A 48 -32.00 -45.00 9.99
CA VAL A 48 -32.95 -44.92 8.87
C VAL A 48 -33.23 -43.45 8.54
N ARG A 49 -33.26 -43.09 7.24
CA ARG A 49 -33.60 -41.75 6.72
C ARG A 49 -35.01 -41.74 6.09
N PRO A 50 -36.08 -41.37 6.81
CA PRO A 50 -37.42 -41.25 6.22
C PRO A 50 -37.57 -40.06 5.26
N LEU A 51 -36.84 -38.97 5.51
CA LEU A 51 -36.85 -37.80 4.62
C LEU A 51 -36.21 -38.13 3.27
N LYS A 52 -36.86 -37.73 2.18
CA LYS A 52 -36.40 -38.01 0.81
C LYS A 52 -35.30 -37.06 0.31
N ASP A 53 -34.95 -36.04 1.09
CA ASP A 53 -33.84 -35.14 0.75
C ASP A 53 -32.51 -35.91 0.84
N ALA A 54 -31.89 -36.13 -0.32
CA ALA A 54 -30.66 -36.89 -0.45
C ALA A 54 -29.42 -36.14 0.05
N ARG A 55 -29.52 -34.84 0.35
CA ARG A 55 -28.41 -34.03 0.87
C ARG A 55 -28.05 -34.39 2.32
N PHE A 56 -29.01 -34.92 3.09
CA PHE A 56 -28.77 -35.43 4.45
C PHE A 56 -28.16 -36.82 4.39
N GLN A 57 -26.94 -37.02 4.86
CA GLN A 57 -26.25 -38.31 4.85
C GLN A 57 -25.82 -38.72 6.26
N LEU A 58 -25.91 -40.01 6.56
CA LEU A 58 -25.51 -40.54 7.86
C LEU A 58 -23.99 -40.58 7.93
N VAL A 59 -23.42 -39.89 8.91
CA VAL A 59 -21.97 -39.87 9.15
C VAL A 59 -21.60 -40.92 10.19
N ASN A 60 -22.33 -40.97 11.30
CA ASN A 60 -22.13 -41.93 12.36
C ASN A 60 -23.46 -42.23 13.08
N PHE A 61 -23.65 -43.48 13.48
CA PHE A 61 -24.73 -43.89 14.37
C PHE A 61 -24.22 -44.88 15.40
N SER A 62 -24.52 -44.60 16.66
CA SER A 62 -24.29 -45.49 17.80
C SER A 62 -25.38 -45.24 18.85
N ASP A 63 -25.39 -46.03 19.92
CA ASP A 63 -26.34 -45.81 21.01
C ASP A 63 -26.16 -44.43 21.67
N ASN A 64 -24.97 -43.81 21.60
CA ASN A 64 -24.74 -42.51 22.25
C ASN A 64 -24.64 -41.33 21.27
N GLU A 65 -24.68 -41.56 19.95
CA GLU A 65 -24.51 -40.49 18.96
C GLU A 65 -25.28 -40.78 17.68
N LEU A 66 -26.03 -39.78 17.20
CA LEU A 66 -26.53 -39.68 15.83
C LEU A 66 -25.89 -38.47 15.16
N ARG A 67 -25.03 -38.73 14.16
CA ARG A 67 -24.28 -37.69 13.44
C ARG A 67 -24.66 -37.72 11.96
N VAL A 68 -25.13 -36.58 11.46
CA VAL A 68 -25.70 -36.43 10.12
C VAL A 68 -25.06 -35.22 9.43
N SER A 69 -24.62 -35.38 8.18
CA SER A 69 -24.15 -34.28 7.35
C SER A 69 -25.24 -33.79 6.42
N LEU A 70 -25.31 -32.47 6.20
CA LEU A 70 -26.13 -31.83 5.18
C LEU A 70 -25.19 -31.19 4.15
N SER A 71 -25.17 -31.71 2.92
CA SER A 71 -24.33 -31.19 1.83
C SER A 71 -25.02 -30.09 1.03
N ASN A 72 -24.26 -29.18 0.42
CA ASN A 72 -24.79 -28.10 -0.42
C ASN A 72 -25.84 -27.29 0.34
N VAL A 73 -25.40 -26.75 1.47
CA VAL A 73 -26.24 -25.95 2.37
C VAL A 73 -26.64 -24.65 1.67
N SER A 74 -27.91 -24.29 1.79
CA SER A 74 -28.50 -23.05 1.26
C SER A 74 -29.17 -22.27 2.38
N LEU A 75 -29.51 -21.00 2.11
CA LEU A 75 -30.28 -20.16 3.05
C LEU A 75 -31.59 -20.80 3.52
N SER A 76 -32.23 -21.61 2.66
CA SER A 76 -33.47 -22.33 3.01
C SER A 76 -33.31 -23.43 4.06
N ASP A 77 -32.08 -23.84 4.33
CA ASP A 77 -31.76 -24.88 5.32
C ASP A 77 -31.56 -24.33 6.73
N GLU A 78 -31.55 -23.00 6.87
CA GLU A 78 -31.44 -22.33 8.16
C GLU A 78 -32.60 -22.68 9.09
N GLY A 79 -32.28 -22.69 10.38
CA GLY A 79 -33.28 -22.80 11.43
C GLY A 79 -32.92 -23.83 12.48
N ARG A 80 -33.91 -24.12 13.32
CA ARG A 80 -33.76 -24.94 14.51
C ARG A 80 -34.01 -26.41 14.22
N TYR A 81 -32.95 -27.19 14.18
CA TYR A 81 -33.02 -28.65 14.12
C TYR A 81 -33.20 -29.21 15.53
N VAL A 82 -33.92 -30.32 15.63
CA VAL A 82 -34.27 -30.91 16.92
C VAL A 82 -33.72 -32.32 17.01
N CYS A 83 -32.81 -32.52 17.96
CA CYS A 83 -32.45 -33.83 18.44
C CYS A 83 -33.51 -34.24 19.48
N GLN A 84 -34.17 -35.36 19.27
CA GLN A 84 -35.14 -35.92 20.20
C GLN A 84 -34.67 -37.29 20.69
N LEU A 85 -34.72 -37.50 22.00
CA LEU A 85 -34.41 -38.77 22.65
C LEU A 85 -35.69 -39.35 23.27
N TYR A 86 -36.00 -40.58 22.91
CA TYR A 86 -37.23 -41.27 23.31
C TYR A 86 -37.12 -41.88 24.70
N THR A 87 -37.18 -41.01 25.72
CA THR A 87 -37.35 -41.37 27.14
C THR A 87 -38.78 -41.08 27.62
N ASP A 88 -39.09 -41.42 28.88
CA ASP A 88 -40.31 -40.98 29.57
C ASP A 88 -39.97 -40.04 30.74
N PRO A 89 -40.15 -38.71 30.61
CA PRO A 89 -40.62 -37.98 29.42
C PRO A 89 -39.54 -37.85 28.33
N PRO A 90 -39.90 -37.54 27.06
CA PRO A 90 -38.93 -37.33 25.99
C PRO A 90 -38.02 -36.13 26.27
N GLN A 91 -36.76 -36.23 25.85
CA GLN A 91 -35.80 -35.12 25.92
C GLN A 91 -35.60 -34.51 24.53
N GLU A 92 -35.50 -33.19 24.45
CA GLU A 92 -35.16 -32.46 23.23
C GLU A 92 -33.89 -31.64 23.46
N ALA A 93 -33.04 -31.58 22.44
CA ALA A 93 -31.92 -30.64 22.34
C ALA A 93 -31.95 -29.97 20.96
N TYR A 94 -31.52 -28.71 20.89
CA TYR A 94 -31.70 -27.87 19.71
C TYR A 94 -30.36 -27.47 19.10
N ALA A 95 -30.24 -27.60 17.79
CA ALA A 95 -29.13 -27.10 17.00
C ALA A 95 -29.65 -26.04 16.03
N ASP A 96 -29.23 -24.80 16.20
CA ASP A 96 -29.53 -23.75 15.22
C ASP A 96 -28.45 -23.79 14.12
N ILE A 97 -28.87 -24.03 12.87
CA ILE A 97 -28.01 -23.89 11.68
C ILE A 97 -28.10 -22.46 11.18
N THR A 98 -26.96 -21.79 11.09
CA THR A 98 -26.79 -20.45 10.53
C THR A 98 -25.91 -20.52 9.29
N VAL A 99 -26.39 -19.97 8.17
CA VAL A 99 -25.68 -19.96 6.90
C VAL A 99 -24.95 -18.64 6.76
N LEU A 100 -23.65 -18.75 6.52
CA LEU A 100 -22.75 -17.62 6.35
C LEU A 100 -22.56 -17.34 4.85
N ILE A 101 -22.69 -16.08 4.47
CA ILE A 101 -22.40 -15.59 3.13
C ILE A 101 -21.29 -14.54 3.24
N PRO A 102 -20.10 -14.76 2.66
CA PRO A 102 -19.01 -13.78 2.73
C PRO A 102 -19.37 -12.50 1.97
N PRO A 103 -18.92 -11.32 2.43
CA PRO A 103 -19.09 -10.09 1.65
C PRO A 103 -18.35 -10.17 0.31
N GLY A 104 -18.86 -9.45 -0.69
CA GLY A 104 -18.08 -9.10 -1.88
C GLY A 104 -16.83 -8.28 -1.52
N ASN A 105 -15.88 -8.18 -2.46
CA ASN A 105 -14.65 -7.43 -2.25
C ASN A 105 -14.95 -5.99 -1.80
N PRO A 106 -14.36 -5.52 -0.68
CA PRO A 106 -14.58 -4.17 -0.22
C PRO A 106 -14.08 -3.15 -1.24
N ILE A 107 -14.86 -2.09 -1.44
CA ILE A 107 -14.53 -1.02 -2.38
C ILE A 107 -14.33 0.26 -1.58
N ILE A 108 -13.16 0.89 -1.73
CA ILE A 108 -12.90 2.22 -1.17
C ILE A 108 -13.08 3.26 -2.27
N GLU A 109 -13.93 4.24 -2.00
CA GLU A 109 -14.19 5.39 -2.89
C GLU A 109 -13.84 6.67 -2.14
N SER A 110 -13.09 7.57 -2.79
CA SER A 110 -12.94 8.94 -2.31
C SER A 110 -13.96 9.82 -3.00
N ARG A 111 -14.67 10.65 -2.22
CA ARG A 111 -15.60 11.63 -2.79
C ARG A 111 -14.87 12.69 -3.61
N GLU A 112 -13.61 12.93 -3.31
CA GLU A 112 -12.77 13.96 -3.91
C GLU A 112 -11.76 13.29 -4.85
N GLY A 113 -11.66 13.75 -6.10
CA GLY A 113 -10.65 13.24 -7.03
C GLY A 113 -9.22 13.69 -6.68
N GLN A 114 -9.09 14.78 -5.90
CA GLN A 114 -7.83 15.31 -5.38
C GLN A 114 -8.00 15.71 -3.93
N VAL A 115 -7.10 15.22 -3.08
CA VAL A 115 -7.08 15.50 -1.65
C VAL A 115 -6.09 16.63 -1.40
N ILE A 116 -6.50 17.73 -0.76
CA ILE A 116 -5.67 18.92 -0.57
C ILE A 116 -5.32 19.06 0.92
N GLU A 117 -4.07 19.39 1.22
CA GLU A 117 -3.59 19.64 2.58
C GLU A 117 -4.49 20.64 3.32
N GLY A 118 -4.85 20.29 4.56
CA GLY A 118 -5.67 21.11 5.45
C GLY A 118 -7.18 21.02 5.21
N ASN A 119 -7.62 20.42 4.10
CA ASN A 119 -9.04 20.18 3.85
C ASN A 119 -9.53 18.92 4.58
N GLU A 120 -10.82 18.90 4.94
CA GLU A 120 -11.50 17.68 5.38
C GLU A 120 -11.83 16.84 4.15
N THR A 121 -11.32 15.60 4.12
CA THR A 121 -11.57 14.64 3.05
C THR A 121 -12.48 13.54 3.55
N GLU A 122 -13.36 13.08 2.65
CA GLU A 122 -14.30 11.98 2.89
C GLU A 122 -13.97 10.76 2.03
N MET A 123 -13.90 9.60 2.68
CA MET A 123 -13.74 8.30 2.05
C MET A 123 -14.86 7.37 2.49
N THR A 124 -15.29 6.51 1.57
CA THR A 124 -16.35 5.53 1.82
C THR A 124 -15.80 4.13 1.55
N CYS A 125 -16.11 3.17 2.40
CA CYS A 125 -15.85 1.76 2.17
C CYS A 125 -17.15 0.98 2.20
N THR A 126 -17.39 0.14 1.20
CA THR A 126 -18.61 -0.66 1.09
C THR A 126 -18.29 -2.15 0.99
N ALA A 127 -18.93 -2.95 1.84
CA ALA A 127 -18.94 -4.42 1.80
C ALA A 127 -20.38 -4.89 1.52
N MET A 128 -20.60 -5.60 0.42
CA MET A 128 -21.95 -5.91 -0.08
C MET A 128 -22.28 -7.40 0.08
N GLY A 129 -23.56 -7.69 0.33
CA GLY A 129 -24.14 -9.03 0.21
C GLY A 129 -23.66 -10.04 1.26
N SER A 130 -23.30 -9.60 2.47
CA SER A 130 -22.82 -10.51 3.52
C SER A 130 -23.94 -11.00 4.41
N LYS A 131 -23.77 -12.19 5.00
CA LYS A 131 -24.61 -12.71 6.08
C LYS A 131 -23.72 -13.43 7.10
N PRO A 132 -23.68 -12.95 8.37
CA PRO A 132 -24.34 -11.77 8.92
C PRO A 132 -23.78 -10.44 8.36
N ALA A 133 -24.30 -9.31 8.86
CA ALA A 133 -23.71 -8.00 8.55
C ALA A 133 -22.23 -7.96 8.98
N ALA A 134 -21.34 -7.61 8.05
CA ALA A 134 -19.93 -7.43 8.35
C ALA A 134 -19.70 -6.18 9.23
N THR A 135 -18.53 -6.10 9.86
CA THR A 135 -18.10 -4.85 10.52
C THR A 135 -16.91 -4.24 9.78
N ILE A 136 -16.89 -2.91 9.69
CA ILE A 136 -15.86 -2.16 8.96
C ILE A 136 -15.06 -1.31 9.94
N ARG A 137 -13.74 -1.39 9.84
CA ARG A 137 -12.75 -0.63 10.62
C ARG A 137 -11.79 0.08 9.67
N TRP A 138 -11.27 1.24 10.05
CA TRP A 138 -10.35 2.01 9.22
C TRP A 138 -8.98 2.13 9.87
N MET A 139 -7.93 2.00 9.07
CA MET A 139 -6.55 2.27 9.46
C MET A 139 -5.93 3.28 8.48
N LYS A 140 -5.24 4.29 9.00
CA LYS A 140 -4.35 5.17 8.22
C LYS A 140 -2.93 4.97 8.72
N GLY A 141 -2.08 4.33 7.91
CA GLY A 141 -0.82 3.77 8.42
C GLY A 141 -1.08 2.82 9.58
N ASP A 142 -0.46 3.09 10.74
CA ASP A 142 -0.64 2.30 11.97
C ASP A 142 -1.73 2.83 12.90
N LYS A 143 -2.45 3.88 12.50
CA LYS A 143 -3.45 4.54 13.35
C LYS A 143 -4.87 4.13 12.97
N GLU A 144 -5.62 3.61 13.93
CA GLU A 144 -7.04 3.35 13.78
C GLU A 144 -7.83 4.67 13.72
N LEU A 145 -8.76 4.76 12.76
CA LEU A 145 -9.64 5.90 12.57
C LEU A 145 -11.10 5.46 12.75
N GLN A 146 -11.91 6.34 13.33
CA GLN A 146 -13.31 6.06 13.59
C GLN A 146 -14.16 6.48 12.38
N GLY A 147 -14.71 5.49 11.67
CA GLY A 147 -15.73 5.70 10.64
C GLY A 147 -17.15 5.63 11.21
N ILE A 148 -18.11 6.08 10.41
CA ILE A 148 -19.55 5.97 10.69
C ILE A 148 -20.13 4.93 9.74
N SER A 149 -20.53 3.78 10.29
CA SER A 149 -21.07 2.66 9.52
C SER A 149 -22.59 2.68 9.47
N LYS A 150 -23.15 2.42 8.29
CA LYS A 150 -24.57 2.21 8.01
C LYS A 150 -24.74 0.77 7.53
N VAL A 151 -25.71 0.06 8.12
CA VAL A 151 -26.08 -1.30 7.73
C VAL A 151 -27.43 -1.25 7.05
N GLU A 152 -27.50 -1.79 5.84
CA GLU A 152 -28.72 -1.91 5.05
C GLU A 152 -29.02 -3.39 4.82
N GLU A 153 -30.18 -3.83 5.27
CA GLU A 153 -30.68 -5.17 4.99
C GLU A 153 -31.28 -5.21 3.58
N THR A 154 -30.89 -6.22 2.82
CA THR A 154 -31.34 -6.50 1.46
C THR A 154 -32.14 -7.81 1.44
N TYR A 155 -32.37 -8.41 0.27
CA TYR A 155 -33.11 -9.67 0.15
C TYR A 155 -32.41 -10.84 0.90
N ASP A 156 -33.17 -11.85 1.33
CA ASP A 156 -32.70 -13.04 2.07
C ASP A 156 -31.90 -12.78 3.36
N HIS A 157 -32.15 -11.65 4.02
CA HIS A 157 -31.40 -11.22 5.21
C HIS A 157 -29.89 -11.09 4.94
N MET A 158 -29.51 -10.75 3.70
CA MET A 158 -28.16 -10.32 3.35
C MET A 158 -28.02 -8.83 3.64
N PHE A 159 -26.80 -8.38 3.94
CA PHE A 159 -26.54 -7.02 4.37
C PHE A 159 -25.51 -6.36 3.47
N THR A 160 -25.73 -5.07 3.21
CA THR A 160 -24.71 -4.17 2.69
C THR A 160 -24.30 -3.23 3.81
N VAL A 161 -22.99 -3.16 4.06
CA VAL A 161 -22.41 -2.32 5.10
C VAL A 161 -21.53 -1.27 4.44
N THR A 162 -21.84 -0.02 4.69
CA THR A 162 -21.09 1.13 4.16
C THR A 162 -20.57 1.95 5.32
N SER A 163 -19.27 2.18 5.36
CA SER A 163 -18.61 3.02 6.37
C SER A 163 -18.08 4.29 5.73
N GLN A 164 -18.40 5.44 6.32
CA GLN A 164 -17.90 6.75 5.91
C GLN A 164 -16.84 7.24 6.89
N LEU A 165 -15.69 7.65 6.38
CA LEU A 165 -14.56 8.16 7.12
C LEU A 165 -14.30 9.62 6.72
N ARG A 166 -14.24 10.52 7.71
CA ARG A 166 -13.86 11.93 7.54
C ARG A 166 -12.64 12.26 8.37
N PHE A 167 -11.66 12.92 7.76
CA PHE A 167 -10.43 13.33 8.43
C PHE A 167 -9.75 14.47 7.67
N ILE A 168 -8.91 15.23 8.37
CA ILE A 168 -8.07 16.27 7.77
C ILE A 168 -6.72 15.65 7.42
N VAL A 169 -6.23 15.95 6.22
CA VAL A 169 -4.93 15.49 5.70
C VAL A 169 -3.84 16.54 5.85
N THR A 170 -2.61 16.09 6.02
CA THR A 170 -1.40 16.93 5.94
C THR A 170 -0.50 16.46 4.80
N LYS A 171 0.49 17.28 4.40
CA LYS A 171 1.47 16.86 3.38
C LYS A 171 2.24 15.58 3.76
N GLU A 172 2.42 15.29 5.06
CA GLU A 172 3.06 14.07 5.56
C GLU A 172 2.21 12.82 5.33
N ASP A 173 0.90 12.98 5.08
CA ASP A 173 0.01 11.89 4.73
C ASP A 173 0.15 11.46 3.25
N ASP A 174 0.92 12.19 2.43
CA ASP A 174 1.10 11.85 1.02
C ASP A 174 1.78 10.47 0.87
N GLY A 175 1.15 9.58 0.09
CA GLY A 175 1.59 8.20 -0.08
C GLY A 175 1.27 7.28 1.11
N MET A 176 0.59 7.76 2.16
CA MET A 176 0.17 6.92 3.27
C MET A 176 -0.98 5.99 2.89
N PRO A 177 -0.96 4.72 3.33
CA PRO A 177 -2.04 3.78 3.09
C PRO A 177 -3.26 4.10 3.97
N VAL A 178 -4.45 4.07 3.37
CA VAL A 178 -5.73 3.99 4.06
C VAL A 178 -6.34 2.62 3.79
N VAL A 179 -6.51 1.85 4.85
CA VAL A 179 -7.01 0.47 4.82
C VAL A 179 -8.41 0.44 5.40
N CYS A 180 -9.34 -0.15 4.66
CA CYS A 180 -10.64 -0.57 5.16
C CYS A 180 -10.56 -2.06 5.48
N ILE A 181 -10.70 -2.41 6.75
CA ILE A 181 -10.67 -3.80 7.22
C ILE A 181 -12.10 -4.25 7.47
N VAL A 182 -12.46 -5.39 6.87
CA VAL A 182 -13.79 -6.00 6.97
C VAL A 182 -13.68 -7.25 7.82
N ASP A 183 -14.42 -7.28 8.93
CA ASP A 183 -14.50 -8.43 9.82
C ASP A 183 -15.83 -9.15 9.64
N HIS A 184 -15.76 -10.44 9.35
CA HIS A 184 -16.91 -11.30 9.07
C HIS A 184 -16.55 -12.77 9.32
N PRO A 185 -17.42 -13.59 9.97
CA PRO A 185 -17.08 -14.96 10.38
C PRO A 185 -16.61 -15.90 9.25
N ALA A 186 -17.08 -15.67 8.02
CA ALA A 186 -16.75 -16.49 6.86
C ALA A 186 -15.38 -16.16 6.20
N VAL A 187 -14.72 -15.05 6.58
CA VAL A 187 -13.48 -14.61 5.93
C VAL A 187 -12.42 -14.21 6.95
N LYS A 188 -11.15 -14.31 6.56
CA LYS A 188 -10.00 -13.86 7.35
C LYS A 188 -9.19 -12.87 6.53
N ASP A 189 -8.59 -11.90 7.22
CA ASP A 189 -7.70 -10.91 6.62
C ASP A 189 -8.30 -10.19 5.40
N PHE A 190 -9.60 -9.88 5.47
CA PHE A 190 -10.35 -9.30 4.36
C PHE A 190 -10.33 -7.78 4.43
N GLN A 191 -9.70 -7.13 3.45
CA GLN A 191 -9.48 -5.69 3.47
C GLN A 191 -9.34 -5.08 2.07
N ALA A 192 -9.63 -3.79 1.97
CA ALA A 192 -9.27 -2.95 0.83
C ALA A 192 -8.23 -1.91 1.26
N LEU A 193 -7.39 -1.49 0.31
CA LEU A 193 -6.32 -0.53 0.53
C LEU A 193 -6.33 0.51 -0.60
N THR A 194 -6.14 1.77 -0.24
CA THR A 194 -5.82 2.86 -1.17
C THR A 194 -4.70 3.73 -0.63
N TYR A 195 -4.01 4.46 -1.50
CA TYR A 195 -2.92 5.37 -1.11
C TYR A 195 -3.38 6.81 -1.25
N LEU A 196 -3.10 7.63 -0.23
CA LEU A 196 -3.40 9.05 -0.28
C LEU A 196 -2.50 9.75 -1.29
N VAL A 197 -3.11 10.63 -2.08
CA VAL A 197 -2.43 11.53 -3.00
C VAL A 197 -2.77 12.95 -2.53
N VAL A 198 -1.93 13.50 -1.66
CA VAL A 198 -2.16 14.80 -1.03
C VAL A 198 -1.46 15.88 -1.81
N HIS A 199 -2.24 16.84 -2.32
CA HIS A 199 -1.75 18.03 -2.98
C HIS A 199 -1.51 19.14 -1.95
N TYR A 200 -0.36 19.78 -2.01
CA TYR A 200 0.06 20.84 -1.10
C TYR A 200 0.85 21.92 -1.85
N LYS A 201 0.82 23.16 -1.31
CA LYS A 201 1.53 24.31 -1.87
C LYS A 201 3.05 24.09 -1.86
N PRO A 202 3.83 24.79 -2.69
CA PRO A 202 5.28 24.65 -2.67
C PRO A 202 5.89 25.11 -1.34
N GLU A 203 6.93 24.43 -0.88
CA GLU A 203 7.87 24.87 0.13
C GLU A 203 9.11 25.39 -0.57
N VAL A 204 9.40 26.67 -0.36
CA VAL A 204 10.50 27.38 -1.03
C VAL A 204 11.62 27.60 -0.02
N LYS A 205 12.85 27.36 -0.46
CA LYS A 205 14.06 27.64 0.31
C LYS A 205 15.14 28.21 -0.59
N ILE A 206 15.68 29.36 -0.22
CA ILE A 206 16.86 29.94 -0.87
C ILE A 206 18.13 29.36 -0.24
N ILE A 207 19.07 28.95 -1.08
CA ILE A 207 20.39 28.47 -0.68
C ILE A 207 21.43 29.36 -1.33
N VAL A 208 22.43 29.77 -0.55
CA VAL A 208 23.60 30.46 -1.09
C VAL A 208 24.58 29.40 -1.56
N GLU A 209 24.73 29.26 -2.88
CA GLU A 209 25.68 28.32 -3.49
C GLU A 209 27.09 28.94 -3.57
N PHE A 210 27.17 30.26 -3.73
CA PHE A 210 28.44 31.00 -3.72
C PHE A 210 28.22 32.47 -3.29
N PRO A 211 29.14 33.11 -2.53
CA PRO A 211 30.40 32.59 -2.01
C PRO A 211 30.23 31.80 -0.72
N ASP A 212 31.21 30.94 -0.41
CA ASP A 212 31.35 30.32 0.91
C ASP A 212 31.65 31.40 1.96
N GLY A 213 30.62 31.79 2.71
CA GLY A 213 30.73 32.77 3.80
C GLY A 213 30.08 34.12 3.48
N LEU A 214 30.67 35.20 4.00
CA LEU A 214 30.08 36.54 3.89
C LEU A 214 30.31 37.13 2.48
N PRO A 215 29.25 37.63 1.80
CA PRO A 215 29.38 38.23 0.48
C PRO A 215 30.17 39.54 0.53
N ARG A 216 31.23 39.68 -0.27
CA ARG A 216 32.06 40.89 -0.30
C ARG A 216 31.97 41.63 -1.62
N GLU A 217 32.25 42.92 -1.56
CA GLU A 217 32.32 43.80 -2.73
C GLU A 217 33.31 43.24 -3.76
N GLY A 218 32.88 43.17 -5.02
CA GLY A 218 33.65 42.60 -6.12
C GLY A 218 33.55 41.08 -6.30
N GLN A 219 32.93 40.33 -5.38
CA GLN A 219 32.68 38.90 -5.55
C GLN A 219 31.43 38.65 -6.40
N ASN A 220 31.31 37.43 -6.93
CA ASN A 220 30.05 36.97 -7.53
C ASN A 220 29.17 36.32 -6.45
N MET A 221 27.89 36.22 -6.72
CA MET A 221 26.89 35.61 -5.86
C MET A 221 26.02 34.66 -6.68
N GLU A 222 25.75 33.50 -6.12
CA GLU A 222 24.84 32.51 -6.69
C GLU A 222 23.85 32.07 -5.59
N LEU A 223 22.57 32.31 -5.85
CA LEU A 223 21.46 31.88 -5.02
C LEU A 223 20.67 30.81 -5.76
N SER A 224 20.51 29.63 -5.18
CA SER A 224 19.64 28.59 -5.71
C SER A 224 18.28 28.59 -5.00
N CYS A 225 17.20 28.54 -5.77
CA CYS A 225 15.85 28.42 -5.22
C CYS A 225 15.36 26.97 -5.27
N GLN A 226 15.36 26.31 -4.11
CA GLN A 226 14.83 24.95 -3.99
C GLN A 226 13.35 25.00 -3.61
N ALA A 227 12.48 24.56 -4.53
CA ALA A 227 11.04 24.47 -4.30
C ALA A 227 10.54 23.02 -4.36
N LYS A 228 9.78 22.59 -3.36
CA LYS A 228 9.15 21.26 -3.30
C LYS A 228 7.65 21.40 -3.08
N GLY A 229 6.83 20.79 -3.92
CA GLY A 229 5.38 20.83 -3.79
C GLY A 229 4.74 19.66 -4.55
N LYS A 230 3.46 19.41 -4.28
CA LYS A 230 2.66 18.45 -5.04
C LYS A 230 1.36 19.09 -5.52
N PRO A 231 1.15 19.26 -6.83
CA PRO A 231 2.08 18.95 -7.94
C PRO A 231 3.39 19.74 -7.88
N HIS A 232 4.44 19.23 -8.54
CA HIS A 232 5.74 19.91 -8.59
C HIS A 232 5.58 21.32 -9.20
N PRO A 233 6.14 22.38 -8.58
CA PRO A 233 5.99 23.74 -9.07
C PRO A 233 6.60 23.89 -10.47
N GLN A 234 5.84 24.45 -11.41
CA GLN A 234 6.28 24.66 -12.79
C GLN A 234 6.86 26.07 -13.02
N GLN A 235 6.61 27.00 -12.10
CA GLN A 235 7.04 28.39 -12.19
C GLN A 235 7.86 28.73 -10.95
N ILE A 236 9.12 29.13 -11.17
CA ILE A 236 10.03 29.63 -10.14
C ILE A 236 10.56 30.97 -10.65
N ASN A 237 10.38 32.05 -9.89
CA ASN A 237 10.73 33.40 -10.28
C ASN A 237 11.50 34.13 -9.17
N TRP A 238 12.40 35.01 -9.55
CA TRP A 238 13.17 35.86 -8.65
C TRP A 238 12.76 37.32 -8.77
N VAL A 239 12.70 38.02 -7.63
CA VAL A 239 12.55 39.47 -7.58
C VAL A 239 13.44 40.06 -6.48
N LYS A 240 13.78 41.35 -6.61
CA LYS A 240 14.25 42.15 -5.48
C LYS A 240 13.03 42.84 -4.88
N VAL A 241 12.90 42.80 -3.56
CA VAL A 241 11.76 43.43 -2.88
C VAL A 241 11.93 44.95 -2.96
N ASP A 242 10.86 45.65 -3.36
CA ASP A 242 10.78 47.10 -3.51
C ASP A 242 11.73 47.73 -4.56
N ASP A 243 12.38 46.93 -5.41
CA ASP A 243 13.30 47.41 -6.44
C ASP A 243 13.43 46.39 -7.59
N ASP A 244 14.04 46.79 -8.70
CA ASP A 244 14.34 45.86 -9.79
C ASP A 244 15.60 45.04 -9.48
N LEU A 245 15.66 43.82 -10.01
CA LEU A 245 16.90 43.04 -9.98
C LEU A 245 18.04 43.81 -10.66
N PRO A 246 19.30 43.68 -10.22
CA PRO A 246 20.43 44.29 -10.89
C PRO A 246 20.42 43.95 -12.39
N SER A 247 20.70 44.92 -13.27
CA SER A 247 20.56 44.75 -14.73
C SER A 247 21.46 43.66 -15.34
N HIS A 248 22.49 43.24 -14.63
CA HIS A 248 23.43 42.17 -15.00
C HIS A 248 23.15 40.87 -14.22
N ALA A 249 22.07 40.81 -13.43
CA ALA A 249 21.65 39.58 -12.77
C ALA A 249 21.10 38.60 -13.81
N LEU A 250 21.54 37.35 -13.72
CA LEU A 250 21.17 36.28 -14.63
C LEU A 250 20.32 35.24 -13.88
N ILE A 251 19.12 34.96 -14.38
CA ILE A 251 18.28 33.87 -13.89
C ILE A 251 18.45 32.68 -14.81
N THR A 252 18.96 31.56 -14.29
CA THR A 252 19.13 30.30 -15.03
C THR A 252 18.34 29.21 -14.33
N GLY A 253 17.14 28.91 -14.85
CA GLY A 253 16.24 27.97 -14.19
C GLY A 253 15.84 28.48 -12.80
N PRO A 254 16.08 27.72 -11.71
CA PRO A 254 15.80 28.16 -10.34
C PRO A 254 16.86 29.09 -9.74
N ASP A 255 17.99 29.31 -10.41
CA ASP A 255 19.17 29.95 -9.83
C ASP A 255 19.30 31.42 -10.26
N LEU A 256 19.67 32.28 -9.31
CA LEU A 256 19.95 33.70 -9.51
C LEU A 256 21.44 33.97 -9.32
N TYR A 257 22.08 34.50 -10.36
CA TYR A 257 23.49 34.82 -10.38
C TYR A 257 23.72 36.32 -10.53
N ILE A 258 24.54 36.90 -9.66
CA ILE A 258 24.88 38.33 -9.63
C ILE A 258 26.40 38.47 -9.63
N GLU A 259 26.96 39.04 -10.70
CA GLU A 259 28.40 39.29 -10.81
C GLU A 259 28.81 40.59 -10.13
N ASN A 260 30.06 40.64 -9.63
CA ASN A 260 30.68 41.88 -9.16
C ASN A 260 29.81 42.67 -8.16
N LEU A 261 29.51 42.05 -7.02
CA LEU A 261 28.67 42.59 -5.95
C LEU A 261 29.07 44.02 -5.56
N ASN A 262 28.06 44.89 -5.48
CA ASN A 262 28.18 46.27 -5.01
C ASN A 262 27.24 46.48 -3.81
N LYS A 263 27.61 47.38 -2.90
CA LYS A 263 26.76 47.78 -1.76
C LYS A 263 25.41 48.35 -2.16
N THR A 264 25.25 48.87 -3.39
CA THR A 264 23.96 49.31 -3.93
C THR A 264 22.99 48.15 -4.18
N TYR A 265 23.48 46.91 -4.26
CA TYR A 265 22.66 45.72 -4.47
C TYR A 265 22.11 45.12 -3.17
N ASN A 266 22.44 45.71 -2.01
CA ASN A 266 21.86 45.34 -0.74
C ASN A 266 20.33 45.40 -0.79
N GLY A 267 19.67 44.45 -0.15
CA GLY A 267 18.22 44.36 -0.13
C GLY A 267 17.74 42.93 0.08
N THR A 268 16.43 42.76 0.02
CA THR A 268 15.80 41.44 0.14
C THR A 268 15.55 40.88 -1.25
N TYR A 269 16.08 39.70 -1.52
CA TYR A 269 15.85 38.93 -2.74
C TYR A 269 14.84 37.84 -2.42
N ARG A 270 13.78 37.77 -3.21
CA ARG A 270 12.68 36.84 -3.00
C ARG A 270 12.57 35.87 -4.16
N CYS A 271 12.51 34.59 -3.83
CA CYS A 271 12.12 33.57 -4.80
C CYS A 271 10.66 33.17 -4.57
N PHE A 272 9.85 33.15 -5.62
CA PHE A 272 8.47 32.67 -5.61
C PHE A 272 8.35 31.35 -6.38
N ALA A 273 7.57 30.42 -5.85
CA ALA A 273 7.18 29.20 -6.55
C ALA A 273 5.67 28.94 -6.43
N ALA A 274 5.06 28.49 -7.52
CA ALA A 274 3.62 28.22 -7.59
C ALA A 274 3.29 26.86 -8.21
N ASN A 275 2.23 26.23 -7.70
CA ASN A 275 1.56 25.08 -8.29
C ASN A 275 0.03 25.28 -8.30
N SER A 276 -0.73 24.24 -8.68
CA SER A 276 -2.20 24.32 -8.76
C SER A 276 -2.89 24.50 -7.40
N VAL A 277 -2.19 24.30 -6.29
CA VAL A 277 -2.72 24.45 -4.92
C VAL A 277 -2.51 25.87 -4.42
N GLY A 278 -1.37 26.48 -4.76
CA GLY A 278 -1.08 27.87 -4.39
C GLY A 278 0.37 28.27 -4.64
N GLU A 279 0.72 29.41 -4.05
CA GLU A 279 2.03 30.05 -4.17
C GLU A 279 2.71 30.13 -2.80
N SER A 280 4.04 30.11 -2.79
CA SER A 280 4.86 30.35 -1.61
C SER A 280 6.18 30.98 -2.01
N TYR A 281 6.87 31.58 -1.04
CA TYR A 281 8.12 32.29 -1.27
C TYR A 281 9.07 32.13 -0.09
N ASP A 282 10.34 32.42 -0.36
CA ASP A 282 11.38 32.59 0.65
C ASP A 282 12.17 33.87 0.37
N ASP A 283 12.74 34.45 1.42
CA ASP A 283 13.44 35.74 1.39
C ASP A 283 14.89 35.59 1.85
N TYR A 284 15.82 36.09 1.04
CA TYR A 284 17.23 36.22 1.37
C TYR A 284 17.64 37.68 1.47
N ILE A 285 18.18 38.08 2.63
CA ILE A 285 18.64 39.45 2.85
C ILE A 285 20.13 39.54 2.52
N LEU A 286 20.46 40.23 1.43
CA LEU A 286 21.83 40.44 0.99
C LEU A 286 22.46 41.64 1.71
N TYR A 287 23.59 41.37 2.37
CA TYR A 287 24.50 42.39 2.90
C TYR A 287 25.90 42.20 2.29
N VAL A 288 26.33 43.18 1.48
CA VAL A 288 27.65 43.22 0.87
C VAL A 288 28.66 43.89 1.81
N TYR A 289 29.67 43.14 2.21
CA TYR A 289 30.77 43.58 3.08
C TYR A 289 31.95 44.13 2.28
N ASP A 290 32.85 44.85 2.96
CA ASP A 290 34.09 45.33 2.33
C ASP A 290 34.98 44.18 1.84
N ALA A 291 35.69 44.43 0.75
CA ALA A 291 36.79 43.58 0.28
C ALA A 291 37.84 43.42 1.40
N PRO A 292 38.48 42.24 1.54
CA PRO A 292 39.46 42.01 2.58
C PRO A 292 40.64 42.98 2.43
N THR A 293 40.90 43.79 3.46
CA THR A 293 42.02 44.74 3.46
C THR A 293 43.33 43.97 3.61
N THR A 294 44.10 43.80 2.53
CA THR A 294 45.50 43.41 2.62
C THR A 294 46.27 44.58 3.22
N THR A 295 46.46 44.61 4.53
CA THR A 295 47.40 45.54 5.15
C THR A 295 48.82 45.13 4.69
N PRO A 296 49.57 45.99 3.99
CA PRO A 296 50.94 45.67 3.63
C PRO A 296 51.78 45.57 4.91
N ILE A 297 52.55 44.48 5.04
CA ILE A 297 53.57 44.35 6.09
C ILE A 297 54.52 45.56 5.97
N PRO A 298 54.82 46.29 7.06
CA PRO A 298 55.69 47.46 6.98
C PRO A 298 57.11 47.04 6.59
N THR A 299 57.52 47.41 5.38
CA THR A 299 58.89 47.28 4.87
C THR A 299 59.82 48.17 5.71
N THR A 300 60.57 47.56 6.63
CA THR A 300 61.61 48.28 7.37
C THR A 300 62.82 48.42 6.45
N ALA A 301 63.04 49.63 5.92
CA ALA A 301 64.25 49.97 5.17
C ALA A 301 65.45 50.01 6.13
N THR A 302 66.42 49.10 5.95
CA THR A 302 67.69 49.13 6.68
C THR A 302 68.79 49.65 5.74
N THR A 303 69.31 50.83 6.07
CA THR A 303 70.43 51.51 5.40
C THR A 303 71.76 50.83 5.75
N THR A 304 72.56 50.58 4.73
CA THR A 304 74.00 50.20 4.72
C THR A 304 74.83 51.05 5.71
N ASN A 305 75.86 50.58 6.44
CA ASN A 305 77.17 50.05 5.99
C ASN A 305 78.09 49.85 7.25
N PRO A 306 79.38 49.43 7.17
CA PRO A 306 79.89 48.07 7.42
C PRO A 306 80.82 47.94 8.67
N THR A 307 81.42 46.75 8.82
CA THR A 307 82.79 46.39 9.32
C THR A 307 82.89 45.34 10.45
N THR A 308 83.41 44.16 10.05
CA THR A 308 84.34 43.21 10.71
C THR A 308 84.02 42.32 11.93
N THR A 309 84.18 41.01 11.65
CA THR A 309 84.96 39.95 12.33
C THR A 309 84.33 38.92 13.28
N ILE A 310 84.47 37.63 12.86
CA ILE A 310 84.73 36.37 13.63
C ILE A 310 83.49 35.79 14.34
N SER A 311 83.05 34.52 14.24
CA SER A 311 83.64 33.21 13.91
C SER A 311 82.55 32.16 13.51
N LEU A 312 82.95 31.17 12.70
CA LEU A 312 82.31 29.87 12.38
C LEU A 312 82.16 28.90 13.60
N PRO A 313 81.59 27.67 13.51
CA PRO A 313 81.13 26.89 12.33
C PRO A 313 79.78 26.09 12.45
N GLU A 314 79.36 25.52 11.30
CA GLU A 314 78.71 24.19 11.05
C GLU A 314 77.28 23.89 11.57
N ALA A 315 76.39 23.17 10.87
CA ALA A 315 76.52 22.31 9.68
C ALA A 315 75.14 22.01 9.02
N THR A 316 75.20 21.73 7.71
CA THR A 316 74.35 20.83 6.86
C THR A 316 72.84 21.11 6.82
N ALA A 317 72.25 21.70 5.77
CA ALA A 317 72.13 21.24 4.38
C ALA A 317 71.62 19.80 4.23
N ASP A 318 70.39 19.64 3.76
CA ASP A 318 70.24 19.00 2.45
C ASP A 318 69.04 19.53 1.66
N SER A 319 69.26 19.64 0.37
CA SER A 319 68.31 20.09 -0.63
C SER A 319 67.70 18.88 -1.32
N ARG A 320 66.55 19.13 -1.96
CA ARG A 320 66.32 18.90 -3.40
C ARG A 320 65.06 18.08 -3.71
N ALA A 321 64.13 18.84 -4.29
CA ALA A 321 63.28 18.58 -5.45
C ALA A 321 63.02 17.13 -5.89
N GLY A 322 61.71 16.82 -5.95
CA GLY A 322 61.01 16.57 -7.22
C GLY A 322 60.98 15.13 -7.71
N GLU A 323 59.79 14.54 -7.78
CA GLU A 323 59.18 13.97 -9.00
C GLU A 323 57.85 13.27 -8.67
N GLY A 324 56.90 13.39 -9.59
CA GLY A 324 55.60 12.74 -9.50
C GLY A 324 55.64 11.26 -9.90
N ALA A 325 54.69 10.48 -9.35
CA ALA A 325 54.23 9.22 -9.92
C ALA A 325 52.81 8.91 -9.40
N PRO A 326 51.95 8.27 -10.22
CA PRO A 326 50.56 8.03 -9.90
C PRO A 326 50.41 6.86 -8.92
N ARG A 327 49.41 6.95 -8.04
CA ARG A 327 49.07 5.88 -7.09
C ARG A 327 48.58 4.65 -7.86
N ALA A 328 49.32 3.56 -7.75
CA ALA A 328 48.90 2.24 -8.21
C ALA A 328 47.61 1.84 -7.49
N VAL A 329 46.58 1.48 -8.25
CA VAL A 329 45.34 0.92 -7.71
C VAL A 329 45.58 -0.57 -7.50
N ASP A 330 45.38 -1.04 -6.27
CA ASP A 330 45.50 -2.46 -5.92
C ASP A 330 44.51 -3.29 -6.75
N HIS A 331 45.04 -4.06 -7.70
CA HIS A 331 44.27 -4.97 -8.57
C HIS A 331 43.44 -6.02 -7.79
N ALA A 332 43.79 -6.27 -6.51
CA ALA A 332 43.03 -7.15 -5.62
C ALA A 332 41.67 -6.55 -5.20
N VAL A 333 41.57 -5.23 -5.03
CA VAL A 333 40.33 -4.54 -4.65
C VAL A 333 39.37 -4.48 -5.85
N ILE A 334 39.90 -4.23 -7.05
CA ILE A 334 39.11 -4.25 -8.29
C ILE A 334 38.57 -5.68 -8.55
N GLY A 335 39.39 -6.71 -8.35
CA GLY A 335 38.95 -8.11 -8.49
C GLY A 335 37.83 -8.50 -7.51
N GLY A 336 37.92 -8.03 -6.26
CA GLY A 336 36.88 -8.25 -5.25
C GLY A 336 35.56 -7.58 -5.59
N VAL A 337 35.59 -6.31 -6.02
CA VAL A 337 34.38 -5.57 -6.40
C VAL A 337 33.73 -6.20 -7.65
N VAL A 338 34.51 -6.59 -8.65
CA VAL A 338 34.00 -7.26 -9.85
C VAL A 338 33.37 -8.60 -9.50
N ALA A 339 33.99 -9.40 -8.61
CA ALA A 339 33.41 -10.67 -8.18
C ALA A 339 32.07 -10.51 -7.45
N VAL A 340 31.94 -9.50 -6.59
CA VAL A 340 30.68 -9.21 -5.88
C VAL A 340 29.59 -8.75 -6.85
N VAL A 341 29.93 -7.88 -7.81
CA VAL A 341 28.97 -7.40 -8.82
C VAL A 341 28.51 -8.54 -9.73
N VAL A 342 29.42 -9.41 -10.17
CA VAL A 342 29.09 -10.58 -11.02
C VAL A 342 28.22 -11.57 -10.24
N PHE A 343 28.51 -11.81 -8.96
CA PHE A 343 27.70 -12.67 -8.11
C PHE A 343 26.28 -12.10 -7.90
N ALA A 344 26.18 -10.79 -7.66
CA ALA A 344 24.88 -10.11 -7.53
C ALA A 344 24.05 -10.21 -8.83
N MET A 345 24.68 -10.00 -9.99
CA MET A 345 24.05 -10.15 -11.30
C MET A 345 23.56 -11.58 -11.55
N LEU A 346 24.36 -12.60 -11.22
CA LEU A 346 23.95 -14.01 -11.35
C LEU A 346 22.76 -14.35 -10.46
N CYS A 347 22.75 -13.87 -9.22
CA CYS A 347 21.60 -14.04 -8.32
C CYS A 347 20.33 -13.38 -8.88
N LEU A 348 20.45 -12.17 -9.44
CA LEU A 348 19.35 -11.44 -10.05
C LEU A 348 18.79 -12.19 -11.27
N LEU A 349 19.65 -12.75 -12.13
CA LEU A 349 19.25 -13.56 -13.28
C LEU A 349 18.55 -14.85 -12.86
N ILE A 350 18.98 -15.50 -11.76
CA ILE A 350 18.31 -16.69 -11.24
C ILE A 350 16.92 -16.34 -10.69
N ILE A 351 16.80 -15.21 -9.98
CA ILE A 351 15.52 -14.72 -9.45
C ILE A 351 14.56 -14.38 -10.59
N LEU A 352 15.03 -13.64 -11.60
CA LEU A 352 14.26 -13.33 -12.80
C LEU A 352 13.88 -14.59 -13.57
N GLY A 353 14.79 -15.56 -13.73
CA GLY A 353 14.50 -16.84 -14.36
C GLY A 353 13.42 -17.63 -13.63
N ARG A 354 13.44 -17.64 -12.29
CA ARG A 354 12.38 -18.26 -11.47
C ARG A 354 11.07 -17.49 -11.53
N TYR A 355 11.13 -16.17 -11.60
CA TYR A 355 9.95 -15.31 -11.77
C TYR A 355 9.26 -15.60 -13.11
N PHE A 356 10.00 -15.57 -14.22
CA PHE A 356 9.45 -15.90 -15.54
C PHE A 356 8.98 -17.36 -15.64
N ALA A 357 9.66 -18.32 -15.01
CA ALA A 357 9.20 -19.71 -14.96
C ALA A 357 7.90 -19.87 -14.17
N ARG A 358 7.68 -19.05 -13.13
CA ARG A 358 6.46 -19.07 -12.30
C ARG A 358 5.28 -18.36 -12.98
N HIS A 359 5.55 -17.35 -13.80
CA HIS A 359 4.52 -16.56 -14.49
C HIS A 359 4.17 -17.04 -15.90
N LYS A 360 4.84 -18.08 -16.43
CA LYS A 360 4.36 -18.82 -17.61
C LYS A 360 3.18 -19.72 -17.23
N GLY A 361 2.02 -19.13 -17.04
CA GLY A 361 0.75 -19.86 -17.07
C GLY A 361 0.37 -20.19 -18.50
N THR A 362 0.00 -21.44 -18.78
CA THR A 362 -0.68 -21.83 -20.01
C THR A 362 -2.18 -21.87 -19.74
N TYR A 363 -2.97 -21.09 -20.47
CA TYR A 363 -4.43 -21.27 -20.49
C TYR A 363 -4.84 -21.85 -21.85
N PHE A 364 -5.89 -22.67 -21.84
CA PHE A 364 -6.52 -23.21 -23.04
C PHE A 364 -7.71 -22.31 -23.36
N THR A 365 -7.74 -21.72 -24.55
CA THR A 365 -8.94 -21.07 -25.08
C THR A 365 -9.73 -22.09 -25.88
N HIS A 366 -11.03 -22.22 -25.58
CA HIS A 366 -11.96 -22.91 -26.46
C HIS A 366 -12.50 -21.88 -27.46
N GLU A 367 -11.82 -21.74 -28.60
CA GLU A 367 -12.34 -20.95 -29.71
C GLU A 367 -13.31 -21.81 -30.53
N ALA A 368 -14.55 -21.31 -30.69
CA ALA A 368 -15.53 -21.93 -31.57
C ALA A 368 -15.12 -21.68 -33.03
N LYS A 369 -15.07 -22.74 -33.83
CA LYS A 369 -14.66 -22.69 -35.24
C LYS A 369 -15.62 -21.81 -36.04
N GLY A 370 -15.13 -20.70 -36.62
CA GLY A 370 -15.89 -19.83 -37.55
C GLY A 370 -16.17 -18.40 -37.11
N ALA A 371 -15.63 -17.93 -35.97
CA ALA A 371 -15.78 -16.55 -35.52
C ALA A 371 -14.89 -15.55 -36.28
N ASP A 372 -13.76 -15.99 -36.85
CA ASP A 372 -12.77 -15.11 -37.49
C ASP A 372 -13.21 -14.54 -38.85
N ASP A 373 -14.18 -15.18 -39.51
CA ASP A 373 -14.68 -14.79 -40.83
C ASP A 373 -16.04 -14.04 -40.76
N ALA A 374 -16.49 -13.66 -39.56
CA ALA A 374 -17.77 -12.98 -39.36
C ALA A 374 -17.65 -11.46 -39.56
N ALA A 375 -18.53 -10.89 -40.37
CA ALA A 375 -18.54 -9.45 -40.66
C ALA A 375 -19.07 -8.59 -39.48
N ASP A 376 -19.81 -9.19 -38.56
CA ASP A 376 -20.34 -8.56 -37.35
C ASP A 376 -20.58 -9.58 -36.22
N ALA A 377 -20.86 -9.06 -35.02
CA ALA A 377 -21.01 -9.85 -33.79
C ALA A 377 -22.22 -10.80 -33.83
N ASP A 378 -23.32 -10.41 -34.49
CA ASP A 378 -24.51 -11.24 -34.61
C ASP A 378 -24.27 -12.45 -35.52
N THR A 379 -23.51 -12.28 -36.63
CA THR A 379 -23.13 -13.39 -37.52
C THR A 379 -22.18 -14.37 -36.84
N ALA A 380 -21.29 -13.88 -35.96
CA ALA A 380 -20.37 -14.73 -35.21
C ALA A 380 -21.09 -15.69 -34.24
N ILE A 381 -22.16 -15.22 -33.60
CA ILE A 381 -22.97 -16.02 -32.67
C ILE A 381 -23.74 -17.12 -33.41
N ILE A 382 -24.34 -16.78 -34.57
CA ILE A 382 -25.13 -17.74 -35.36
C ILE A 382 -24.25 -18.85 -35.92
N ASN A 383 -23.02 -18.53 -36.35
CA ASN A 383 -22.08 -19.52 -36.86
C ASN A 383 -21.57 -20.48 -35.78
N ALA A 384 -21.54 -20.06 -34.51
CA ALA A 384 -21.09 -20.89 -33.39
C ALA A 384 -22.09 -21.98 -32.97
N GLU A 385 -23.40 -21.79 -33.21
CA GLU A 385 -24.44 -22.77 -32.84
C GLU A 385 -24.51 -23.99 -33.78
N GLY A 386 -23.86 -23.94 -34.95
CA GLY A 386 -23.99 -24.96 -36.00
C GLY A 386 -23.02 -26.16 -35.95
N GLY A 387 -22.09 -26.23 -35.00
CA GLY A 387 -20.96 -27.18 -35.09
C GLY A 387 -20.47 -27.73 -33.74
N HIS A 388 -21.29 -28.50 -33.04
CA HIS A 388 -21.03 -28.94 -31.66
C HIS A 388 -19.91 -29.99 -31.45
N ASN A 389 -18.95 -30.19 -32.37
CA ASN A 389 -17.96 -31.27 -32.25
C ASN A 389 -16.51 -30.96 -32.62
N ASN A 390 -16.11 -29.71 -32.91
CA ASN A 390 -14.71 -29.38 -33.22
C ASN A 390 -14.26 -28.08 -32.52
N SER A 391 -13.76 -28.19 -31.30
CA SER A 391 -12.95 -27.13 -30.67
C SER A 391 -11.48 -27.49 -30.80
N ASP A 392 -10.67 -26.59 -31.34
CA ASP A 392 -9.21 -26.75 -31.44
C ASP A 392 -8.55 -26.09 -30.20
N GLU A 393 -7.75 -26.84 -29.46
CA GLU A 393 -6.99 -26.32 -28.31
C GLU A 393 -5.80 -25.48 -28.81
N LYS A 394 -5.85 -24.16 -28.61
CA LYS A 394 -4.75 -23.26 -28.92
C LYS A 394 -3.97 -22.92 -27.64
N LYS A 395 -2.64 -23.08 -27.68
CA LYS A 395 -1.74 -22.71 -26.58
C LYS A 395 -1.16 -21.33 -26.83
N GLU A 396 -1.50 -20.37 -25.97
CA GLU A 396 -0.89 -19.04 -25.98
C GLU A 396 -0.05 -18.84 -24.71
N TYR A 397 1.02 -18.04 -24.84
CA TYR A 397 1.96 -17.76 -23.76
C TYR A 397 1.90 -16.26 -23.44
N TYR A 398 1.81 -15.92 -22.15
CA TYR A 398 2.04 -14.55 -21.68
C TYR A 398 3.52 -14.18 -21.92
N ILE A 399 3.79 -12.96 -22.41
CA ILE A 399 5.15 -12.38 -22.44
C ILE A 399 5.38 -11.61 -21.15
#